data_AF-I0ICT7-F1
#
_entry.id   AF-I0ICT7-F1
#
_cell.length_a   1.000
_cell.length_b   1.000
_cell.length_c   1.000
_cell.angle_alpha   90.00
_cell.angle_beta   90.00
_cell.angle_gamma   90.00
#
_symmetry.space_group_name_H-M   'P 1'
#
loop_
_entity.id
_entity.type
_entity.pdbx_description
1 polymer ?
#
loop_
_entity_poly.entity_id
_entity_poly.type
_entity_poly.pdbx_seq_one_letter_code
_entity_poly.pdbx_strand_id
1 'polypeptide(L)'
;METGIFFDWWWDARPDRRAPMEAVRAQVPPGTLVLVNANANPLVETADLVNGSFMEADRSANWSAWAEMEASLVHNERHAREPRINAISAWFEQSRNEPARVRAVTTLALTRSDGFVLFSDPNPLPTPDHLHDWYPLWDQPLGRALGPGREHPDGGVRRLFTGGLAVYNRPGAGEATVRLESPHRSFRTGRVGLLHTVPAADH
;
A
#
# COMPACT_ATOMS: atom_id res chain seq x y z
N MET A 1 22.98 -9.60 10.79
CA MET A 1 21.62 -10.11 10.56
C MET A 1 20.71 -9.11 11.26
N GLU A 2 19.84 -8.44 10.52
CA GLU A 2 18.88 -7.51 11.12
C GLU A 2 17.82 -8.31 11.87
N THR A 3 17.55 -7.96 13.11
CA THR A 3 16.46 -8.54 13.90
C THR A 3 15.20 -7.74 13.64
N GLY A 4 14.09 -8.42 13.35
CA GLY A 4 12.78 -7.81 13.16
C GLY A 4 11.79 -8.26 14.24
N ILE A 5 10.92 -7.36 14.67
CA ILE A 5 9.79 -7.66 15.56
C ILE A 5 8.52 -7.19 14.88
N PHE A 6 7.49 -8.03 14.92
CA PHE A 6 6.16 -7.73 14.42
C PHE A 6 5.15 -7.84 15.56
N PHE A 7 4.50 -6.73 15.91
CA PHE A 7 3.42 -6.73 16.91
C PHE A 7 2.07 -6.77 16.21
N ASP A 8 1.31 -7.81 16.50
CA ASP A 8 -0.06 -7.89 16.02
C ASP A 8 -1.04 -7.08 16.91
N TRP A 9 -2.20 -6.71 16.36
CA TRP A 9 -3.27 -5.99 17.06
C TRP A 9 -2.82 -4.67 17.73
N TRP A 10 -2.10 -3.84 16.96
CA TRP A 10 -1.55 -2.57 17.43
C TRP A 10 -2.40 -1.38 16.99
N TRP A 11 -3.31 -0.96 17.85
CA TRP A 11 -4.15 0.22 17.59
C TRP A 11 -3.75 1.34 18.56
N ASP A 12 -3.19 2.42 18.03
CA ASP A 12 -2.81 3.63 18.80
C ASP A 12 -4.03 4.33 19.44
N ALA A 13 -5.24 4.06 18.93
CA ALA A 13 -6.48 4.50 19.57
C ALA A 13 -6.72 3.84 20.94
N ARG A 14 -6.02 2.74 21.28
CA ARG A 14 -6.05 2.19 22.64
C ARG A 14 -5.08 2.99 23.52
N PRO A 15 -5.45 3.27 24.78
CA PRO A 15 -4.57 3.98 25.69
C PRO A 15 -3.24 3.23 25.88
N ASP A 16 -2.21 4.00 26.19
CA ASP A 16 -0.90 3.52 26.66
C ASP A 16 -0.14 2.62 25.67
N ARG A 17 -0.28 2.82 24.35
CA ARG A 17 0.54 2.10 23.35
C ARG A 17 2.01 2.52 23.33
N ARG A 18 2.28 3.78 23.62
CA ARG A 18 3.63 4.34 23.59
C ARG A 18 4.57 3.70 24.61
N ALA A 19 4.19 3.63 25.89
CA ALA A 19 5.04 3.12 26.96
C ALA A 19 5.57 1.69 26.71
N PRO A 20 4.73 0.71 26.32
CA PRO A 20 5.20 -0.63 25.92
C PRO A 20 6.18 -0.58 24.74
N MET A 21 5.93 0.27 23.74
CA MET A 21 6.83 0.39 22.59
C MET A 21 8.19 1.01 22.97
N GLU A 22 8.19 2.02 23.85
CA GLU A 22 9.42 2.59 24.42
C GLU A 22 10.20 1.53 25.22
N ALA A 23 9.51 0.72 26.02
CA ALA A 23 10.13 -0.37 26.78
C ALA A 23 10.73 -1.46 25.87
N VAL A 24 10.10 -1.75 24.73
CA VAL A 24 10.67 -2.63 23.68
C VAL A 24 11.90 -1.98 23.08
N ARG A 25 11.82 -0.70 22.69
CA ARG A 25 12.94 0.03 22.07
C ARG A 25 14.15 0.17 22.99
N ALA A 26 13.95 0.21 24.31
CA ALA A 26 15.03 0.21 25.28
C ALA A 26 15.77 -1.14 25.39
N GLN A 27 15.14 -2.25 24.98
CA GLN A 27 15.68 -3.61 25.15
C GLN A 27 16.25 -4.20 23.86
N VAL A 28 15.94 -3.61 22.70
CA VAL A 28 16.39 -4.11 21.40
C VAL A 28 17.51 -3.24 20.83
N PRO A 29 18.41 -3.80 20.02
CA PRO A 29 19.42 -3.01 19.32
C PRO A 29 18.80 -1.84 18.53
N PRO A 30 19.48 -0.68 18.41
CA PRO A 30 18.95 0.47 17.68
C PRO A 30 18.58 0.18 16.22
N GLY A 31 19.20 -0.82 15.59
CA GLY A 31 18.92 -1.23 14.21
C GLY A 31 17.77 -2.23 14.07
N THR A 32 17.11 -2.65 15.15
CA THR A 32 15.98 -3.59 15.08
C THR A 32 14.82 -2.97 14.31
N LEU A 33 14.32 -3.67 13.30
CA LEU A 33 13.09 -3.28 12.61
C LEU A 33 11.90 -3.64 13.48
N VAL A 34 10.99 -2.68 13.71
CA VAL A 34 9.76 -2.93 14.45
C VAL A 34 8.58 -2.56 13.58
N LEU A 35 7.75 -3.54 13.24
CA LEU A 35 6.52 -3.35 12.50
C LEU A 35 5.33 -3.68 13.38
N VAL A 36 4.20 -3.07 13.07
CA VAL A 36 2.97 -3.27 13.82
C VAL A 36 1.79 -3.51 12.88
N ASN A 37 0.90 -4.45 13.21
CA ASN A 37 -0.37 -4.58 12.49
C ASN A 37 -1.35 -3.55 13.05
N ALA A 38 -1.57 -2.48 12.29
CA ALA A 38 -2.48 -1.39 12.68
C ALA A 38 -3.78 -1.39 11.88
N ASN A 39 -4.00 -2.36 10.97
CA ASN A 39 -5.05 -2.31 9.96
C ASN A 39 -5.00 -0.96 9.22
N ALA A 40 -6.15 -0.41 8.82
CA ALA A 40 -6.21 0.92 8.20
C ALA A 40 -6.05 2.09 9.19
N ASN A 41 -5.58 1.89 10.43
CA ASN A 41 -5.41 2.98 11.40
C ASN A 41 -4.04 3.66 11.25
N PRO A 42 -3.97 4.99 11.28
CA PRO A 42 -2.70 5.71 11.25
C PRO A 42 -1.95 5.56 12.58
N LEU A 43 -0.61 5.52 12.51
CA LEU A 43 0.27 5.48 13.67
C LEU A 43 0.44 6.90 14.25
N VAL A 44 -0.49 7.30 15.11
CA VAL A 44 -0.51 8.67 15.64
C VAL A 44 0.38 8.86 16.88
N GLU A 45 0.57 7.82 17.69
CA GLU A 45 1.31 7.89 18.97
C GLU A 45 2.72 7.29 18.89
N THR A 46 2.88 6.28 18.04
CA THR A 46 4.05 5.40 18.04
C THR A 46 4.86 5.40 16.76
N ALA A 47 4.51 6.23 15.78
CA ALA A 47 5.19 6.28 14.49
C ALA A 47 6.71 6.52 14.62
N ASP A 48 7.15 7.40 15.51
CA ASP A 48 8.58 7.67 15.75
C ASP A 48 9.35 6.48 16.35
N LEU A 49 8.61 5.50 16.88
CA LEU A 49 9.15 4.30 17.51
C LEU A 49 9.04 3.06 16.62
N VAL A 50 8.36 3.08 15.48
CA VAL A 50 8.18 1.90 14.62
C VAL A 50 8.59 2.20 13.18
N ASN A 51 9.00 1.16 12.46
CA ASN A 51 9.42 1.23 11.06
C ASN A 51 8.25 1.25 10.08
N GLY A 52 7.04 1.00 10.55
CA GLY A 52 5.83 1.12 9.74
C GLY A 52 4.76 0.13 10.19
N SER A 53 3.71 0.04 9.37
CA SER A 53 2.53 -0.76 9.67
C SER A 53 2.26 -1.82 8.61
N PHE A 54 1.73 -2.96 9.05
CA PHE A 54 0.94 -3.84 8.20
C PHE A 54 -0.55 -3.50 8.33
N MET A 55 -1.28 -3.54 7.22
CA MET A 55 -2.69 -3.20 7.15
C MET A 55 -3.49 -4.39 6.61
N GLU A 56 -4.25 -5.10 7.44
CA GLU A 56 -5.30 -5.99 6.93
C GLU A 56 -6.49 -5.14 6.49
N ALA A 57 -6.73 -5.07 5.18
CA ALA A 57 -7.78 -4.26 4.60
C ALA A 57 -9.05 -5.08 4.37
N ASP A 58 -9.63 -5.52 5.49
CA ASP A 58 -10.90 -6.27 5.57
C ASP A 58 -12.10 -5.51 4.97
N ARG A 59 -12.03 -4.19 4.97
CA ARG A 59 -13.08 -3.28 4.49
C ARG A 59 -12.92 -2.83 3.05
N SER A 60 -11.98 -3.39 2.28
CA SER A 60 -11.66 -2.90 0.92
C SER A 60 -12.84 -2.94 -0.06
N ALA A 61 -13.96 -3.60 0.27
CA ALA A 61 -15.18 -3.60 -0.52
C ALA A 61 -15.85 -2.20 -0.65
N ASN A 62 -15.60 -1.25 0.26
CA ASN A 62 -16.23 0.09 0.21
C ASN A 62 -15.22 1.24 0.02
N TRP A 63 -15.66 2.34 -0.61
CA TRP A 63 -14.80 3.48 -0.95
C TRP A 63 -14.23 4.23 0.25
N SER A 64 -14.98 4.34 1.35
CA SER A 64 -14.47 4.97 2.57
C SER A 64 -13.24 4.25 3.10
N ALA A 65 -13.19 2.92 3.02
CA ALA A 65 -12.04 2.15 3.46
C ALA A 65 -10.79 2.41 2.60
N TRP A 66 -10.94 2.67 1.30
CA TRP A 66 -9.79 3.04 0.45
C TRP A 66 -9.18 4.37 0.84
N ALA A 67 -10.03 5.37 1.17
CA ALA A 67 -9.56 6.65 1.65
C ALA A 67 -8.85 6.54 3.01
N GLU A 68 -9.36 5.70 3.92
CA GLU A 68 -8.70 5.41 5.21
C GLU A 68 -7.34 4.74 5.02
N MET A 69 -7.25 3.72 4.16
CA MET A 69 -5.96 3.08 3.82
C MET A 69 -4.97 4.07 3.22
N GLU A 70 -5.41 4.87 2.25
CA GLU A 70 -4.57 5.90 1.62
C GLU A 70 -4.06 6.92 2.65
N ALA A 71 -4.94 7.42 3.53
CA ALA A 71 -4.58 8.38 4.57
C ALA A 71 -3.55 7.78 5.54
N SER A 72 -3.75 6.54 5.96
CA SER A 72 -2.83 5.84 6.87
C SER A 72 -1.47 5.58 6.23
N LEU A 73 -1.41 5.20 4.95
CA LEU A 73 -0.13 5.07 4.24
C LEU A 73 0.61 6.40 4.17
N VAL A 74 -0.08 7.47 3.76
CA VAL A 74 0.52 8.81 3.65
C VAL A 74 1.02 9.29 5.02
N HIS A 75 0.26 9.02 6.09
CA HIS A 75 0.67 9.37 7.45
C HIS A 75 1.90 8.56 7.88
N ASN A 76 1.86 7.24 7.72
CA ASN A 76 2.92 6.37 8.21
C ASN A 76 4.22 6.58 7.40
N GLU A 77 4.15 6.81 6.09
CA GLU A 77 5.32 7.17 5.28
C GLU A 77 5.96 8.50 5.65
N ARG A 78 5.24 9.40 6.33
CA ARG A 78 5.79 10.67 6.81
C ARG A 78 6.40 10.57 8.19
N HIS A 79 5.79 9.78 9.07
CA HIS A 79 6.11 9.81 10.50
C HIS A 79 6.83 8.55 11.00
N ALA A 80 6.72 7.42 10.30
CA ALA A 80 7.40 6.20 10.69
C ALA A 80 8.92 6.35 10.60
N ARG A 81 9.61 5.60 11.45
CA ARG A 81 11.06 5.56 11.53
C ARG A 81 11.66 4.86 10.30
N GLU A 82 12.81 5.35 9.85
CA GLU A 82 13.57 4.74 8.76
C GLU A 82 14.28 3.42 9.19
N PRO A 83 14.43 2.43 8.29
CA PRO A 83 13.79 2.36 6.97
C PRO A 83 12.27 2.13 7.12
N ARG A 84 11.47 2.83 6.29
CA ARG A 84 10.00 2.70 6.31
C ARG A 84 9.52 1.46 5.57
N ILE A 85 8.61 0.73 6.21
CA ILE A 85 8.00 -0.49 5.68
C ILE A 85 6.52 -0.46 6.00
N ASN A 86 5.72 0.08 5.06
CA ASN A 86 4.27 0.10 5.16
C ASN A 86 3.65 -0.85 4.13
N ALA A 87 2.98 -1.88 4.63
CA ALA A 87 2.43 -2.97 3.86
C ALA A 87 0.90 -3.01 3.91
N ILE A 88 0.28 -3.31 2.78
CA ILE A 88 -1.17 -3.45 2.66
C ILE A 88 -1.51 -4.89 2.26
N SER A 89 -2.45 -5.51 2.95
CA SER A 89 -3.08 -6.76 2.54
C SER A 89 -4.55 -6.51 2.21
N ALA A 90 -4.86 -6.37 0.92
CA ALA A 90 -6.25 -6.24 0.48
C ALA A 90 -6.89 -7.60 0.28
N TRP A 91 -8.09 -7.77 0.80
CA TRP A 91 -8.86 -8.99 0.64
C TRP A 91 -9.68 -8.95 -0.65
N PHE A 92 -9.88 -10.11 -1.28
CA PHE A 92 -10.81 -10.21 -2.40
C PHE A 92 -12.26 -9.98 -1.95
N GLU A 93 -13.15 -9.64 -2.89
CA GLU A 93 -14.58 -9.53 -2.63
C GLU A 93 -15.36 -10.78 -3.06
N GLN A 94 -15.03 -11.32 -4.23
CA GLN A 94 -15.60 -12.52 -4.83
C GLN A 94 -14.58 -13.65 -4.95
N SER A 95 -13.36 -13.34 -5.41
CA SER A 95 -12.29 -14.34 -5.54
C SER A 95 -10.92 -13.69 -5.74
N ARG A 96 -9.85 -14.47 -5.60
CA ARG A 96 -8.49 -14.03 -5.96
C ARG A 96 -8.34 -13.58 -7.43
N ASN A 97 -9.26 -13.96 -8.33
CA ASN A 97 -9.27 -13.51 -9.73
C ASN A 97 -9.94 -12.14 -9.93
N GLU A 98 -9.44 -11.11 -9.26
CA GLU A 98 -9.94 -9.73 -9.34
C GLU A 98 -8.86 -8.77 -9.85
N PRO A 99 -8.50 -8.82 -11.14
CA PRO A 99 -7.32 -8.13 -11.66
C PRO A 99 -7.40 -6.60 -11.53
N ALA A 100 -8.59 -5.99 -11.54
CA ALA A 100 -8.75 -4.56 -11.29
C ALA A 100 -8.40 -4.19 -9.84
N ARG A 101 -8.90 -4.95 -8.86
CA ARG A 101 -8.63 -4.75 -7.44
C ARG A 101 -7.15 -4.98 -7.12
N VAL A 102 -6.52 -6.00 -7.72
CA VAL A 102 -5.08 -6.24 -7.60
C VAL A 102 -4.28 -5.05 -8.12
N ARG A 103 -4.60 -4.54 -9.31
CA ARG A 103 -3.98 -3.32 -9.84
C ARG A 103 -4.19 -2.12 -8.91
N ALA A 104 -5.36 -2.02 -8.28
CA ALA A 104 -5.71 -0.96 -7.35
C ALA A 104 -4.90 -0.93 -6.08
N VAL A 105 -4.86 -2.04 -5.35
CA VAL A 105 -4.07 -2.10 -4.14
C VAL A 105 -2.57 -1.96 -4.45
N THR A 106 -2.13 -2.53 -5.57
CA THR A 106 -0.72 -2.46 -5.98
C THR A 106 -0.31 -1.02 -6.30
N THR A 107 -1.10 -0.29 -7.08
CA THR A 107 -0.74 1.10 -7.42
C THR A 107 -1.01 2.08 -6.29
N LEU A 108 -1.97 1.81 -5.40
CA LEU A 108 -2.09 2.53 -4.13
C LEU A 108 -0.78 2.39 -3.34
N ALA A 109 -0.32 1.16 -3.11
CA ALA A 109 0.94 0.90 -2.42
C ALA A 109 2.12 1.57 -3.14
N LEU A 110 2.27 1.39 -4.46
CA LEU A 110 3.38 1.98 -5.20
C LEU A 110 3.38 3.51 -5.18
N THR A 111 2.22 4.16 -5.19
CA THR A 111 2.13 5.63 -5.24
C THR A 111 2.18 6.28 -3.85
N ARG A 112 1.79 5.55 -2.81
CA ARG A 112 1.68 6.06 -1.43
C ARG A 112 2.65 5.47 -0.42
N SER A 113 3.35 4.39 -0.76
CA SER A 113 4.43 3.76 0.01
C SER A 113 5.48 3.17 -0.93
N ASP A 114 6.47 2.46 -0.42
CA ASP A 114 7.47 1.76 -1.23
C ASP A 114 7.02 0.36 -1.73
N GLY A 115 5.71 0.12 -1.80
CA GLY A 115 5.16 -0.95 -2.65
C GLY A 115 5.02 -2.33 -2.00
N PHE A 116 5.03 -2.42 -0.67
CA PHE A 116 4.75 -3.67 0.02
C PHE A 116 3.24 -3.98 -0.04
N VAL A 117 2.87 -4.98 -0.83
CA VAL A 117 1.47 -5.32 -1.08
C VAL A 117 1.24 -6.82 -1.05
N LEU A 118 0.09 -7.20 -0.53
CA LEU A 118 -0.46 -8.54 -0.51
C LEU A 118 -1.92 -8.47 -0.97
N PHE A 119 -2.35 -9.50 -1.71
CA PHE A 119 -3.76 -9.67 -2.07
C PHE A 119 -4.19 -11.07 -1.65
N SER A 120 -5.22 -11.15 -0.81
CA SER A 120 -5.46 -12.35 -0.01
C SER A 120 -6.91 -12.78 0.09
N ASP A 121 -7.05 -14.00 0.57
CA ASP A 121 -8.25 -14.52 1.19
C ASP A 121 -8.71 -13.64 2.36
N PRO A 122 -10.03 -13.43 2.55
CA PRO A 122 -10.57 -12.85 3.76
C PRO A 122 -10.58 -13.86 4.93
N ASN A 123 -10.46 -13.38 6.17
CA ASN A 123 -10.36 -14.24 7.36
C ASN A 123 -11.56 -15.21 7.65
N PRO A 124 -12.83 -14.96 7.27
CA PRO A 124 -13.93 -15.88 7.59
C PRO A 124 -14.00 -17.12 6.68
N LEU A 125 -12.89 -17.58 6.11
CA LEU A 125 -12.87 -18.73 5.20
C LEU A 125 -12.60 -20.06 5.92
N PRO A 126 -13.21 -21.18 5.48
CA PRO A 126 -12.84 -22.51 5.93
C PRO A 126 -11.37 -22.81 5.57
N THR A 127 -10.66 -23.49 6.47
CA THR A 127 -9.25 -23.86 6.24
C THR A 127 -9.08 -24.77 5.00
N PRO A 128 -8.05 -24.55 4.17
CA PRO A 128 -6.99 -23.56 4.32
C PRO A 128 -7.48 -22.13 4.02
N ASP A 129 -7.19 -21.22 4.96
CA ASP A 129 -7.45 -19.78 4.84
C ASP A 129 -6.11 -19.04 4.58
N HIS A 130 -6.16 -17.71 4.40
CA HIS A 130 -4.98 -16.87 4.16
C HIS A 130 -4.12 -17.29 2.95
N LEU A 131 -4.73 -17.80 1.88
CA LEU A 131 -4.00 -18.06 0.65
C LEU A 131 -3.75 -16.75 -0.13
N HIS A 132 -2.64 -16.75 -0.86
CA HIS A 132 -2.20 -15.63 -1.68
C HIS A 132 -1.70 -16.15 -3.02
N ASP A 133 -2.08 -15.47 -4.10
CA ASP A 133 -1.56 -15.77 -5.43
C ASP A 133 -0.47 -14.76 -5.81
N TRP A 134 0.44 -15.17 -6.68
CA TRP A 134 1.35 -14.25 -7.36
C TRP A 134 0.70 -13.73 -8.64
N TYR A 135 0.73 -12.41 -8.86
CA TYR A 135 0.12 -11.80 -10.04
C TYR A 135 1.18 -11.33 -11.03
N PRO A 136 1.01 -11.54 -12.35
CA PRO A 136 1.96 -11.08 -13.38
C PRO A 136 2.25 -9.56 -13.40
N LEU A 137 1.40 -8.77 -12.75
CA LEU A 137 1.63 -7.35 -12.51
C LEU A 137 2.89 -7.11 -11.65
N TRP A 138 3.15 -7.99 -10.69
CA TRP A 138 4.26 -7.85 -9.75
C TRP A 138 5.61 -8.26 -10.37
N ASP A 139 5.58 -8.92 -11.53
CA ASP A 139 6.77 -9.22 -12.33
C ASP A 139 7.22 -8.03 -13.21
N GLN A 140 6.44 -6.94 -13.26
CA GLN A 140 6.80 -5.79 -14.08
C GLN A 140 8.06 -5.11 -13.53
N PRO A 141 9.10 -4.88 -14.36
CA PRO A 141 10.39 -4.36 -13.92
C PRO A 141 10.34 -2.83 -13.71
N LEU A 142 9.47 -2.39 -12.81
CA LEU A 142 9.23 -0.97 -12.55
C LEU A 142 10.48 -0.31 -11.91
N GLY A 143 11.25 -1.07 -11.13
CA GLY A 143 12.52 -0.65 -10.55
C GLY A 143 12.34 0.28 -9.34
N ARG A 144 13.28 1.23 -9.16
CA ARG A 144 13.28 2.11 -7.98
C ARG A 144 12.42 3.35 -8.23
N ALA A 145 11.74 3.83 -7.19
CA ALA A 145 11.04 5.10 -7.25
C ALA A 145 12.02 6.26 -7.47
N LEU A 146 11.62 7.22 -8.32
CA LEU A 146 12.39 8.44 -8.63
C LEU A 146 12.02 9.63 -7.74
N GLY A 147 11.05 9.45 -6.85
CA GLY A 147 10.54 10.47 -5.94
C GLY A 147 9.21 10.04 -5.33
N PRO A 148 8.57 10.88 -4.48
CA PRO A 148 7.26 10.60 -3.93
C PRO A 148 6.17 10.63 -5.01
N GLY A 149 5.04 9.97 -4.75
CA GLY A 149 3.83 10.11 -5.55
C GLY A 149 3.30 11.55 -5.51
N ARG A 150 2.78 12.02 -6.65
CA ARG A 150 2.23 13.37 -6.80
C ARG A 150 0.75 13.31 -7.13
N GLU A 151 -0.02 14.19 -6.50
CA GLU A 151 -1.41 14.45 -6.85
C GLU A 151 -1.50 15.13 -8.22
N HIS A 152 -2.54 14.80 -8.98
CA HIS A 152 -2.85 15.43 -10.25
C HIS A 152 -4.25 16.07 -10.22
N PRO A 153 -4.50 17.09 -11.08
CA PRO A 153 -5.79 17.79 -11.12
C PRO A 153 -7.00 16.90 -11.42
N ASP A 154 -6.77 15.71 -11.99
CA ASP A 154 -7.80 14.70 -12.27
C ASP A 154 -8.16 13.85 -11.04
N GLY A 155 -7.56 14.12 -9.87
CA GLY A 155 -7.78 13.37 -8.64
C GLY A 155 -7.01 12.05 -8.57
N GLY A 156 -6.15 11.75 -9.55
CA GLY A 156 -5.25 10.61 -9.52
C GLY A 156 -3.90 10.94 -8.86
N VAL A 157 -3.21 9.90 -8.42
CA VAL A 157 -1.84 9.98 -7.90
C VAL A 157 -0.91 9.28 -8.87
N ARG A 158 0.25 9.86 -9.15
CA ARG A 158 1.21 9.28 -10.07
C ARG A 158 2.60 9.26 -9.45
N ARG A 159 3.32 8.15 -9.60
CA ARG A 159 4.70 8.01 -9.11
C ARG A 159 5.59 7.43 -10.19
N LEU A 160 6.69 8.14 -10.46
CA LEU A 160 7.70 7.73 -11.44
C LEU A 160 8.69 6.75 -10.80
N PHE A 161 9.09 5.78 -11.60
CA PHE A 161 10.11 4.80 -11.30
C PHE A 161 11.09 4.70 -12.45
N THR A 162 12.26 4.11 -12.21
CA THR A 162 13.30 3.93 -13.23
C THR A 162 12.82 3.19 -14.49
N GLY A 163 11.83 2.31 -14.35
CA GLY A 163 11.29 1.48 -15.42
C GLY A 163 9.87 1.87 -15.88
N GLY A 164 9.26 2.92 -15.32
CA GLY A 164 7.92 3.32 -15.73
C GLY A 164 7.17 4.23 -14.75
N LEU A 165 5.84 4.22 -14.87
CA LEU A 165 4.94 5.06 -14.11
C LEU A 165 3.86 4.20 -13.44
N ALA A 166 3.67 4.36 -12.13
CA ALA A 166 2.48 3.87 -11.45
C ALA A 166 1.42 4.98 -11.41
N VAL A 167 0.17 4.63 -11.71
CA VAL A 167 -0.97 5.54 -11.69
C VAL A 167 -2.04 4.98 -10.77
N TYR A 168 -2.33 5.69 -9.70
CA TYR A 168 -3.41 5.38 -8.79
C TYR A 168 -4.61 6.29 -9.10
N ASN A 169 -5.64 5.81 -9.81
CA ASN A 169 -6.89 6.55 -9.97
C ASN A 169 -7.86 6.17 -8.88
N ARG A 170 -8.18 7.13 -8.00
CA ARG A 170 -8.98 6.85 -6.82
C ARG A 170 -10.35 6.28 -7.16
N PRO A 171 -10.88 5.41 -6.31
CA PRO A 171 -12.28 5.08 -6.41
C PRO A 171 -13.21 6.28 -6.33
N GLY A 172 -14.26 6.26 -7.15
CA GLY A 172 -15.21 7.37 -7.26
C GLY A 172 -14.69 8.58 -8.05
N ALA A 173 -13.43 8.59 -8.49
CA ALA A 173 -12.93 9.60 -9.43
C ALA A 173 -13.53 9.41 -10.83
N GLY A 174 -13.33 10.40 -11.71
CA GLY A 174 -13.63 10.25 -13.14
C GLY A 174 -12.58 9.38 -13.86
N GLU A 175 -12.73 9.24 -15.17
CA GLU A 175 -11.66 8.69 -16.00
C GLU A 175 -10.45 9.64 -16.00
N ALA A 176 -9.29 9.14 -15.61
CA ALA A 176 -8.04 9.88 -15.66
C ALA A 176 -7.37 9.71 -17.03
N THR A 177 -6.84 10.81 -17.56
CA THR A 177 -6.06 10.80 -18.80
C THR A 177 -4.58 11.07 -18.50
N VAL A 178 -3.74 10.10 -18.85
CA VAL A 178 -2.30 10.14 -18.62
C VAL A 178 -1.59 10.37 -19.96
N ARG A 179 -1.00 11.55 -20.10
CA ARG A 179 -0.15 11.91 -21.23
C ARG A 179 1.33 11.79 -20.83
N LEU A 180 2.10 11.08 -21.64
CA LEU A 180 3.52 10.80 -21.44
C LEU A 180 4.35 11.46 -22.53
N GLU A 181 5.62 11.74 -22.23
CA GLU A 181 6.56 12.38 -23.16
C GLU A 181 7.07 11.41 -24.24
N SER A 182 7.06 10.11 -23.94
CA SER A 182 7.48 9.04 -24.84
C SER A 182 6.48 7.87 -24.80
N PRO A 183 6.41 7.03 -25.85
CA PRO A 183 5.45 5.94 -25.89
C PRO A 183 5.70 4.91 -24.78
N HIS A 184 4.67 4.60 -24.00
CA HIS A 184 4.71 3.54 -22.98
C HIS A 184 3.68 2.45 -23.29
N ARG A 185 3.95 1.23 -22.80
CA ARG A 185 2.98 0.14 -22.82
C ARG A 185 2.17 0.16 -21.53
N SER A 186 0.85 0.24 -21.64
CA SER A 186 -0.04 0.03 -20.50
C SER A 186 -0.09 -1.46 -20.15
N PHE A 187 0.19 -1.82 -18.90
CA PHE A 187 0.06 -3.20 -18.42
C PHE A 187 -1.38 -3.70 -18.56
N ARG A 188 -2.37 -2.85 -18.20
CA ARG A 188 -3.81 -3.17 -18.27
C ARG A 188 -4.29 -3.50 -19.68
N THR A 189 -3.90 -2.71 -20.68
CA THR A 189 -4.49 -2.78 -22.03
C THR A 189 -3.55 -3.41 -23.07
N GLY A 190 -2.27 -3.57 -22.73
CA GLY A 190 -1.22 -3.96 -23.67
C GLY A 190 -0.90 -2.91 -24.74
N ARG A 191 -1.65 -1.80 -24.80
CA ARG A 191 -1.50 -0.76 -25.84
C ARG A 191 -0.25 0.07 -25.58
N VAL A 192 0.45 0.40 -26.67
CA VAL A 192 1.58 1.33 -26.68
C VAL A 192 1.11 2.68 -27.18
N GLY A 193 1.42 3.76 -26.46
CA GLY A 193 1.03 5.09 -26.87
C GLY A 193 1.55 6.19 -25.95
N LEU A 194 1.26 7.44 -26.31
CA LEU A 194 1.53 8.62 -25.49
C LEU A 194 0.37 8.97 -24.57
N LEU A 195 -0.80 8.41 -24.81
CA LEU A 195 -2.04 8.72 -24.12
C LEU A 195 -2.68 7.41 -23.63
N HIS A 196 -2.96 7.37 -22.33
CA HIS A 196 -3.64 6.25 -21.70
C HIS A 196 -4.81 6.77 -20.86
N THR A 197 -5.92 6.05 -20.89
CA THR A 197 -7.05 6.30 -20.00
C THR A 197 -7.11 5.25 -18.90
N VAL A 198 -7.41 5.72 -17.69
CA VAL A 198 -7.45 4.93 -16.47
C VAL A 198 -8.83 5.14 -15.83
N PRO A 199 -9.72 4.13 -15.83
CA PRO A 199 -11.04 4.25 -15.20
C PRO A 199 -10.94 4.52 -13.70
N ALA A 200 -12.06 4.92 -13.09
CA ALA A 200 -12.19 5.02 -11.64
C ALA A 200 -11.91 3.67 -10.96
N ALA A 201 -11.25 3.68 -9.81
CA ALA A 201 -10.85 2.46 -9.09
C ALA A 201 -10.07 1.45 -9.96
N ASP A 202 -9.41 1.94 -11.02
CA ASP A 202 -8.56 1.17 -11.90
C ASP A 202 -7.26 1.94 -12.16
N HIS A 203 -6.27 1.25 -12.73
CA HIS A 203 -4.86 1.63 -12.62
C HIS A 203 -4.04 1.16 -13.82
#